data_AF-A0A2G0E602-F1
#
_entry.id   AF-A0A2G0E602-F1
#
_cell.length_a   1.000
_cell.length_b   1.000
_cell.length_c   1.000
_cell.angle_alpha   90.00
_cell.angle_beta   90.00
_cell.angle_gamma   90.00
#
_symmetry.space_group_name_H-M   'P 1'
#
loop_
_entity.id
_entity.type
_entity.pdbx_description
1 polymer ?
#
loop_
_entity_poly.entity_id
_entity_poly.type
_entity_poly.pdbx_seq_one_letter_code
_entity_poly.pdbx_strand_id
1 'polypeptide(L)'
;GVDSHRVATYQAAAGKALMNLRKATQANKVSWTVVAAAGKQWAAKVFPDLPEEEQVDALWDQIFKTTRVYEENPVLAWKKHDEKLAKKAEELNREQFSALHYTAPGTDIIIGLPKNHLWEGAGSYNARGEKFMAN
;
A
#
# COMPACT_ATOMS: atom_id res chain seq x y z
N GLY A 1 -2.86 8.66 26.99
CA GLY A 1 -3.34 8.37 25.63
C GLY A 1 -4.77 8.84 25.48
N VAL A 2 -5.35 8.76 24.27
CA VAL A 2 -6.79 9.01 24.05
C VAL A 2 -7.60 7.80 24.49
N ASP A 3 -8.81 8.02 25.02
CA ASP A 3 -9.77 6.96 25.39
C ASP A 3 -10.08 6.05 24.19
N SER A 4 -9.89 4.74 24.37
CA SER A 4 -10.10 3.72 23.34
C SER A 4 -11.55 3.64 22.85
N HIS A 5 -12.53 3.89 23.73
CA HIS A 5 -13.94 3.90 23.35
C HIS A 5 -14.26 5.07 22.42
N ARG A 6 -13.63 6.22 22.64
CA ARG A 6 -13.75 7.38 21.74
C ARG A 6 -13.15 7.09 20.37
N VAL A 7 -11.98 6.45 20.33
CA VAL A 7 -11.35 6.04 19.06
C VAL A 7 -12.23 5.05 18.30
N ALA A 8 -12.74 4.02 18.97
CA ALA A 8 -13.62 3.02 18.36
C ALA A 8 -14.91 3.63 17.81
N THR A 9 -15.54 4.53 18.58
CA THR A 9 -16.77 5.23 18.18
C THR A 9 -16.53 6.09 16.94
N TYR A 10 -15.43 6.84 16.91
CA TYR A 10 -15.06 7.65 15.75
C TYR A 10 -14.83 6.78 14.50
N GLN A 11 -14.06 5.69 14.62
CA GLN A 11 -13.78 4.79 13.50
C GLN A 11 -15.04 4.15 12.93
N ALA A 12 -15.97 3.72 13.80
CA ALA A 12 -17.25 3.14 13.38
C ALA A 12 -18.12 4.16 12.63
N ALA A 13 -18.22 5.39 13.14
CA ALA A 13 -18.99 6.45 12.50
C ALA A 13 -18.38 6.86 11.14
N ALA A 14 -17.07 7.10 11.10
CA ALA A 14 -16.37 7.47 9.88
C ALA A 14 -16.42 6.35 8.82
N GLY A 15 -16.29 5.08 9.24
CA GLY A 15 -16.40 3.93 8.35
C GLY A 15 -17.76 3.84 7.65
N LYS A 16 -18.85 4.12 8.37
CA LYS A 16 -20.20 4.19 7.80
C LYS A 16 -20.36 5.39 6.86
N ALA A 17 -19.94 6.58 7.29
CA ALA A 17 -20.08 7.81 6.51
C ALA A 17 -19.31 7.77 5.19
N LEU A 18 -18.12 7.14 5.17
CA LEU A 18 -17.24 7.08 3.99
C LEU A 18 -17.43 5.81 3.14
N MET A 19 -18.46 5.01 3.41
CA MET A 19 -18.68 3.71 2.73
C MET A 19 -18.74 3.85 1.20
N ASN A 20 -19.41 4.89 0.69
CA ASN A 20 -19.53 5.11 -0.76
C ASN A 20 -18.20 5.46 -1.42
N LEU A 21 -17.38 6.29 -0.75
CA LEU A 21 -16.03 6.60 -1.20
C LEU A 21 -15.17 5.33 -1.24
N ARG A 22 -15.19 4.53 -0.16
CA ARG A 22 -14.44 3.27 -0.10
C ARG A 22 -14.87 2.29 -1.19
N LYS A 23 -16.18 2.14 -1.44
CA LYS A 23 -16.68 1.30 -2.54
C LYS A 23 -16.21 1.80 -3.90
N ALA A 24 -16.14 3.11 -4.11
CA ALA A 24 -15.66 3.69 -5.37
C ALA A 24 -14.16 3.45 -5.57
N THR A 25 -13.34 3.65 -4.53
CA THR A 25 -11.88 3.47 -4.62
C THR A 25 -11.48 2.00 -4.64
N GLN A 26 -12.04 1.14 -3.78
CA GLN A 26 -11.71 -0.29 -3.73
C GLN A 26 -12.13 -1.06 -4.99
N ALA A 27 -13.13 -0.56 -5.73
CA ALA A 27 -13.52 -1.11 -7.02
C ALA A 27 -12.88 -0.36 -8.20
N ASN A 28 -11.87 0.47 -7.95
CA ASN A 28 -11.15 1.27 -8.96
C ASN A 28 -12.07 2.06 -9.90
N LYS A 29 -13.22 2.56 -9.41
CA LYS A 29 -14.13 3.39 -10.23
C LYS A 29 -13.48 4.72 -10.60
N VAL A 30 -12.53 5.17 -9.81
CA VAL A 30 -11.70 6.37 -10.02
C VAL A 30 -10.23 5.98 -9.85
N SER A 31 -9.33 6.73 -10.48
CA SER A 31 -7.91 6.64 -10.14
C SER A 31 -7.69 7.22 -8.75
N TRP A 32 -6.86 6.57 -7.95
CA TRP A 32 -6.52 6.98 -6.60
C TRP A 32 -5.08 6.60 -6.29
N THR A 33 -4.43 7.34 -5.41
CA THR A 33 -3.07 7.06 -4.97
C THR A 33 -2.93 7.48 -3.51
N VAL A 34 -2.28 6.66 -2.70
CA VAL A 34 -1.86 7.01 -1.34
C VAL A 34 -0.38 7.35 -1.37
N VAL A 35 -0.01 8.55 -0.91
CA VAL A 35 1.37 9.01 -0.84
C VAL A 35 1.71 9.47 0.58
N ALA A 36 3.00 9.47 0.90
CA ALA A 36 3.52 9.90 2.19
C ALA A 36 4.27 11.24 2.09
N ALA A 37 4.31 11.97 3.19
CA ALA A 37 5.14 13.16 3.37
C ALA A 37 5.78 13.15 4.77
N ALA A 38 7.00 13.67 4.89
CA ALA A 38 7.76 13.58 6.13
C ALA A 38 7.27 14.56 7.21
N GLY A 39 6.25 14.16 7.97
CA GLY A 39 5.79 14.94 9.14
C GLY A 39 6.76 14.82 10.31
N LYS A 40 7.12 15.95 10.96
CA LYS A 40 8.10 16.02 12.06
C LYS A 40 7.91 14.96 13.15
N GLN A 41 6.68 14.82 13.68
CA GLN A 41 6.40 13.85 14.74
C GLN A 41 6.52 12.40 14.27
N TRP A 42 6.28 12.13 12.98
CA TRP A 42 6.47 10.79 12.41
C TRP A 42 7.96 10.51 12.20
N ALA A 43 8.70 11.46 11.64
CA ALA A 43 10.14 11.40 11.48
C ALA A 43 10.86 11.10 12.80
N ALA A 44 10.53 11.81 13.88
CA ALA A 44 11.08 11.59 15.21
C ALA A 44 10.80 10.19 15.79
N LYS A 45 9.71 9.55 15.37
CA LYS A 45 9.40 8.17 15.77
C LYS A 45 10.12 7.12 14.93
N VAL A 46 10.38 7.41 13.66
CA VAL A 46 11.08 6.49 12.75
C VAL A 46 12.59 6.54 13.00
N PHE A 47 13.13 7.72 13.29
CA PHE A 47 14.56 7.97 13.48
C PHE A 47 14.85 8.58 14.87
N PRO A 48 14.50 7.90 15.98
CA PRO A 48 14.63 8.46 17.33
C PRO A 48 16.09 8.73 17.73
N ASP A 49 17.05 8.04 17.09
CA ASP A 49 18.47 8.12 17.42
C ASP A 49 19.23 9.18 16.61
N LEU A 50 18.58 9.84 15.64
CA LEU A 50 19.18 10.96 14.89
C LEU A 50 18.93 12.31 15.60
N PRO A 51 19.82 13.31 15.40
CA PRO A 51 19.56 14.69 15.80
C PRO A 51 18.21 15.19 15.24
N GLU A 52 17.47 15.99 16.01
CA GLU A 52 16.11 16.44 15.66
C GLU A 52 16.06 17.14 14.30
N GLU A 53 17.11 17.89 13.97
CA GLU A 53 17.30 18.59 12.72
C GLU A 53 17.48 17.65 11.51
N GLU A 54 17.92 16.41 11.70
CA GLU A 54 18.18 15.44 10.61
C GLU A 54 17.00 14.47 10.38
N GLN A 55 16.11 14.31 11.35
CA GLN A 55 15.06 13.29 11.32
C GLN A 55 14.11 13.43 10.14
N VAL A 56 13.69 14.66 9.83
CA VAL A 56 12.76 14.94 8.72
C VAL A 56 13.40 14.64 7.37
N ASP A 57 14.66 15.02 7.20
CA ASP A 57 15.42 14.77 5.98
C ASP A 57 15.68 13.28 5.78
N ALA A 58 15.99 12.55 6.85
CA ALA A 58 16.12 11.08 6.80
C ALA A 58 14.81 10.40 6.35
N LEU A 59 13.65 10.91 6.80
CA LEU A 59 12.37 10.38 6.35
C LEU A 59 12.06 10.76 4.90
N TRP A 60 12.41 11.97 4.46
CA TRP A 60 12.29 12.35 3.05
C TRP A 60 13.19 11.50 2.15
N ASP A 61 14.42 11.23 2.55
CA ASP A 61 15.34 10.34 1.82
C ASP A 61 14.70 8.97 1.58
N GLN A 62 14.11 8.36 2.61
CA GLN A 62 13.42 7.08 2.45
C GLN A 62 12.18 7.18 1.54
N ILE A 63 11.38 8.24 1.66
CA ILE A 63 10.23 8.46 0.78
C ILE A 63 10.70 8.60 -0.67
N PHE A 64 11.68 9.45 -0.96
CA PHE A 64 12.20 9.69 -2.30
C PHE A 64 12.87 8.46 -2.90
N LYS A 65 13.65 7.72 -2.11
CA LYS A 65 14.28 6.48 -2.54
C LYS A 65 13.25 5.41 -2.90
N THR A 66 12.25 5.18 -2.05
CA THR A 66 11.22 4.15 -2.28
C THR A 66 10.24 4.52 -3.39
N THR A 67 10.01 5.82 -3.60
CA THR A 67 9.18 6.35 -4.69
C THR A 67 9.97 6.65 -5.97
N ARG A 68 11.24 6.23 -6.03
CA ARG A 68 12.12 6.28 -7.21
C ARG A 68 12.43 7.70 -7.71
N VAL A 69 12.27 8.71 -6.86
CA VAL A 69 12.49 10.12 -7.21
C VAL A 69 13.95 10.38 -7.61
N TYR A 70 14.89 9.63 -7.04
CA TYR A 70 16.33 9.76 -7.35
C TYR A 70 16.79 9.04 -8.63
N GLU A 71 15.92 8.27 -9.28
CA GLU A 71 16.25 7.65 -10.56
C GLU A 71 16.33 8.71 -11.67
N GLU A 72 17.20 8.53 -12.66
CA GLU A 72 17.33 9.46 -13.79
C GLU A 72 16.01 9.62 -14.57
N ASN A 73 15.26 8.52 -14.68
CA ASN A 73 13.92 8.52 -15.25
C ASN A 73 12.96 7.76 -14.30
N PRO A 74 12.35 8.45 -13.33
CA PRO A 74 11.46 7.84 -12.35
C PRO A 74 10.26 7.12 -12.99
N VAL A 75 9.73 7.67 -14.09
CA VAL A 75 8.59 7.08 -14.83
C VAL A 75 8.98 5.72 -15.41
N LEU A 76 10.15 5.62 -16.05
CA LEU A 76 10.65 4.35 -16.57
C LEU A 76 10.96 3.35 -15.44
N ALA A 77 11.53 3.82 -14.34
CA ALA A 77 11.81 2.98 -13.18
C ALA A 77 10.53 2.39 -12.57
N TRP A 78 9.46 3.19 -12.48
CA TRP A 78 8.14 2.73 -12.07
C TRP A 78 7.53 1.72 -13.04
N LYS A 79 7.63 1.98 -14.35
CA LYS A 79 7.14 1.04 -15.37
C LYS A 79 7.81 -0.33 -15.25
N LYS A 80 9.14 -0.37 -15.13
CA LYS A 80 9.92 -1.61 -14.94
C LYS A 80 9.55 -2.33 -13.64
N HIS A 81 9.34 -1.57 -12.57
CA HIS A 81 8.95 -2.15 -11.29
C HIS A 81 7.57 -2.81 -11.35
N ASP A 82 6.60 -2.13 -11.97
CA ASP A 82 5.26 -2.65 -12.17
C ASP A 82 5.26 -3.90 -13.04
N GLU A 83 5.98 -3.90 -14.16
CA GLU A 83 6.13 -5.08 -15.03
C GLU A 83 6.69 -6.29 -14.28
N LYS A 84 7.68 -6.08 -13.41
CA LYS A 84 8.25 -7.15 -12.57
C LYS A 84 7.20 -7.75 -11.62
N LEU A 85 6.39 -6.93 -10.98
CA LEU A 85 5.35 -7.39 -10.04
C LEU A 85 4.16 -8.02 -10.77
N ALA A 86 3.73 -7.44 -11.89
CA ALA A 86 2.69 -7.98 -12.75
C ALA A 86 3.02 -9.39 -13.24
N LYS A 87 4.29 -9.65 -13.60
CA LYS A 87 4.73 -11.01 -13.97
C LYS A 87 4.53 -12.03 -12.85
N LYS A 88 4.82 -11.67 -11.60
CA LYS A 88 4.59 -12.58 -10.45
C LYS A 88 3.11 -12.75 -10.13
N ALA A 89 2.32 -11.69 -10.25
CA ALA A 89 0.87 -11.79 -10.13
C ALA A 89 0.29 -12.75 -11.20
N GLU A 90 0.76 -12.66 -12.45
CA GLU A 90 0.35 -13.56 -13.53
C GLU A 90 0.69 -15.03 -13.24
N GLU A 91 1.90 -15.30 -12.74
CA GLU A 91 2.31 -16.64 -12.32
C GLU A 91 1.35 -17.19 -11.25
N LEU A 92 1.06 -16.42 -10.19
CA LEU A 92 0.14 -16.83 -9.12
C LEU A 92 -1.30 -17.01 -9.61
N ASN A 93 -1.76 -16.16 -10.52
CA ASN A 93 -3.08 -16.26 -11.13
C ASN A 93 -3.27 -17.54 -11.95
N ARG A 94 -2.19 -18.03 -12.57
CA ARG A 94 -2.20 -19.28 -13.34
C ARG A 94 -2.32 -20.51 -12.44
N GLU A 95 -1.69 -20.47 -11.27
CA GLU A 95 -1.70 -21.59 -10.32
C GLU A 95 -3.06 -21.79 -9.63
N GLN A 96 -3.82 -20.72 -9.38
CA GLN A 96 -5.12 -20.78 -8.69
C GLN A 96 -5.08 -21.62 -7.40
N PHE A 97 -4.07 -21.38 -6.55
CA PHE A 97 -3.92 -22.08 -5.27
C PHE A 97 -5.21 -22.00 -4.44
N SER A 98 -5.56 -23.09 -3.75
CA SER A 98 -6.72 -23.09 -2.85
C SER A 98 -6.44 -22.40 -1.51
N ALA A 99 -5.17 -22.36 -1.10
CA ALA A 99 -4.73 -21.74 0.14
C ALA A 99 -3.23 -21.41 0.12
N LEU A 100 -2.81 -20.54 1.03
CA LEU A 100 -1.40 -20.30 1.36
C LEU A 100 -1.14 -20.70 2.81
N HIS A 101 -0.05 -21.45 3.03
CA HIS A 101 0.42 -21.84 4.36
C HIS A 101 1.64 -21.01 4.74
N TYR A 102 1.50 -20.18 5.77
CA TYR A 102 2.54 -19.30 6.26
C TYR A 102 3.17 -19.89 7.52
N THR A 103 4.49 -20.00 7.54
CA THR A 103 5.26 -20.57 8.65
C THR A 103 6.43 -19.66 9.04
N ALA A 104 6.52 -19.31 10.32
CA ALA A 104 7.59 -18.54 10.95
C ALA A 104 7.58 -18.77 12.48
N PRO A 105 8.58 -18.32 13.24
CA PRO A 105 8.50 -18.35 14.71
C PRO A 105 7.22 -17.67 15.22
N GLY A 106 6.37 -18.41 15.93
CA GLY A 106 5.08 -17.93 16.43
C GLY A 106 3.96 -17.82 15.39
N THR A 107 4.18 -18.26 14.14
CA THR A 107 3.16 -18.25 13.07
C THR A 107 3.11 -19.60 12.38
N ASP A 108 1.94 -20.22 12.43
CA ASP A 108 1.58 -21.39 11.64
C ASP A 108 0.11 -21.25 11.27
N ILE A 109 -0.16 -20.75 10.05
CA ILE A 109 -1.52 -20.43 9.62
C ILE A 109 -1.73 -20.74 8.15
N ILE A 110 -2.88 -21.31 7.85
CA ILE A 110 -3.36 -21.57 6.50
C ILE A 110 -4.50 -20.60 6.19
N ILE A 111 -4.36 -19.84 5.10
CA ILE A 111 -5.37 -18.89 4.63
C ILE A 111 -5.92 -19.38 3.29
N GLY A 112 -7.22 -19.67 3.24
CA GLY A 112 -7.91 -20.06 2.02
C GLY A 112 -8.03 -18.89 1.03
N LEU A 113 -7.93 -19.19 -0.26
CA LEU A 113 -8.14 -18.23 -1.34
C LEU A 113 -9.52 -18.45 -2.00
N PRO A 114 -10.25 -17.38 -2.37
CA PRO A 114 -11.50 -17.51 -3.09
C PRO A 114 -11.33 -18.25 -4.42
N LYS A 115 -12.37 -18.92 -4.91
CA LYS A 115 -12.35 -19.46 -6.28
C LYS A 115 -12.27 -18.31 -7.29
N ASN A 116 -11.46 -18.47 -8.34
CA ASN A 116 -11.22 -17.46 -9.37
C ASN A 116 -10.68 -16.13 -8.79
N HIS A 117 -9.86 -16.21 -7.74
CA HIS A 117 -9.20 -15.05 -7.17
C HIS A 117 -8.21 -14.45 -8.18
N LEU A 118 -7.99 -13.14 -8.05
CA LEU A 118 -7.03 -12.39 -8.85
C LEU A 118 -5.98 -11.78 -7.94
N TRP A 119 -4.73 -12.16 -8.13
CA TRP A 119 -3.56 -11.45 -7.67
C TRP A 119 -3.35 -10.22 -8.55
N GLU A 120 -3.26 -9.04 -7.93
CA GLU A 120 -2.92 -7.79 -8.60
C GLU A 120 -1.43 -7.44 -8.40
N GLY A 121 -0.84 -6.77 -9.40
CA GLY A 121 0.51 -6.18 -9.32
C GLY A 121 0.49 -4.80 -8.66
N ALA A 122 1.46 -3.94 -9.01
CA ALA A 122 1.50 -2.56 -8.48
C ALA A 122 0.47 -1.65 -9.17
N GLY A 123 0.34 -1.74 -10.48
CA GLY A 123 -0.63 -0.97 -11.25
C GLY A 123 -1.99 -1.65 -11.35
N SER A 124 -3.03 -0.83 -11.54
CA SER A 124 -4.38 -1.28 -11.87
C SER A 124 -5.02 -0.37 -12.92
N TYR A 125 -6.25 -0.70 -13.31
CA TYR A 125 -7.04 0.06 -14.29
C TYR A 125 -8.31 0.57 -13.64
N ASN A 126 -8.66 1.82 -13.95
CA ASN A 126 -9.92 2.36 -13.49
C ASN A 126 -11.08 2.00 -14.43
N ALA A 127 -12.31 2.36 -14.06
CA ALA A 127 -13.52 2.07 -14.85
C ALA A 127 -13.56 2.73 -16.26
N ARG A 128 -12.64 3.67 -16.57
CA ARG A 128 -12.48 4.26 -17.90
C ARG A 128 -11.38 3.58 -18.73
N GLY A 129 -10.72 2.56 -18.19
CA GLY A 129 -9.60 1.87 -18.84
C GLY A 129 -8.26 2.61 -18.71
N GLU A 130 -8.17 3.62 -17.84
CA GLU A 130 -6.91 4.34 -17.60
C GLU A 130 -6.06 3.57 -16.58
N LYS A 131 -4.79 3.38 -16.89
CA LYS A 131 -3.83 2.76 -15.97
C LYS A 131 -3.44 3.75 -14.87
N PHE A 132 -3.38 3.29 -13.63
CA PHE A 132 -2.93 4.09 -12.48
C PHE A 132 -2.18 3.23 -11.46
N MET A 133 -1.45 3.90 -10.55
CA MET A 133 -0.79 3.27 -9.40
C MET A 133 -1.49 3.71 -8.12
N ALA A 134 -1.87 2.74 -7.30
CA ALA A 134 -2.54 2.98 -6.03
C ALA A 134 -1.59 3.48 -4.92
N ASN A 135 -0.28 3.33 -5.12
CA ASN A 135 0.79 3.56 -4.16
C ASN A 135 2.11 3.97 -4.84
#